data_AF-A0A1E3X4G5-F1
#
_entry.id   AF-A0A1E3X4G5-F1
#
_cell.length_a   1.000
_cell.length_b   1.000
_cell.length_c   1.000
_cell.angle_alpha   90.00
_cell.angle_beta   90.00
_cell.angle_gamma   90.00
#
_symmetry.space_group_name_H-M   'P 1'
#
loop_
_entity.id
_entity.type
_entity.pdbx_description
1 polymer ?
#
loop_
_entity_poly.entity_id
_entity_poly.type
_entity_poly.pdbx_seq_one_letter_code
_entity_poly.pdbx_strand_id
1 'polypeptide(L)'
;MPKTIKASGRMSVGRFEQEFENEFGVRIEVKIGRRLADNSASLASLRPKDFMGSKTADFSIKANMLVGNVKKKITETFGVTADLYHGGRIAPDDITLSDLRAGNVKKEKTNLKPKEENKMAEETKLTKEQIAEFKEQETEAEDSYDYCNLAKEIAEAGDKDWARKVYQKAIDNAEDYDDLKDIANSIVGEDALNDKDFAREVYQKAIDKAEDSDGLNDIADSIAYEDYLGDKDFAREVYQKAIDKAEGSFDLSNIADSIAQEDYLNDKSWARKLYQNAIDKAKNSDDLDDIANSIAHENYLNDKDWAREVYQKAIDKAEESSDFRNIADSITQEFHLNDKDFAREVYQKAIDKAEESSDLKNIADSIVNEDDLGDKDWAREVYQKAIDKAKDSRDLRNIAESIAQEFYLNDKDFAREVYQKAIDKAEDSDDLKIVAESIADEDYLNDKDFAREVYQKAIDKAEDSDGLNDIADSIADEDYLGDNEWADKLRKKADEIDD
;
A
#
# COMPACT_ATOMS: atom_id res chain seq x y z
N MET A 1 -52.92 10.84 -6.48
CA MET A 1 -53.04 9.86 -5.37
C MET A 1 -51.65 9.59 -4.82
N PRO A 2 -51.47 9.34 -3.51
CA PRO A 2 -50.19 8.91 -2.97
C PRO A 2 -49.77 7.60 -3.64
N LYS A 3 -48.52 7.53 -4.08
CA LYS A 3 -47.92 6.32 -4.64
C LYS A 3 -47.40 5.47 -3.48
N THR A 4 -47.59 4.16 -3.54
CA THR A 4 -47.35 3.29 -2.38
C THR A 4 -46.65 2.03 -2.81
N ILE A 5 -45.57 1.69 -2.10
CA ILE A 5 -44.84 0.43 -2.27
C ILE A 5 -45.08 -0.42 -1.03
N LYS A 6 -45.28 -1.72 -1.22
CA LYS A 6 -45.30 -2.67 -0.10
C LYS A 6 -43.93 -3.30 0.03
N ALA A 7 -43.20 -2.94 1.08
CA ALA A 7 -41.88 -3.49 1.34
C ALA A 7 -41.90 -4.31 2.63
N SER A 8 -41.08 -5.36 2.65
CA SER A 8 -40.90 -6.22 3.82
C SER A 8 -39.43 -6.29 4.17
N GLY A 9 -39.09 -6.58 5.42
CA GLY A 9 -37.69 -6.78 5.82
C GLY A 9 -37.00 -7.91 5.04
N ARG A 10 -37.74 -8.83 4.44
CA ARG A 10 -37.20 -9.93 3.60
C ARG A 10 -36.97 -9.52 2.14
N MET A 11 -37.39 -8.32 1.74
CA MET A 11 -37.12 -7.79 0.41
C MET A 11 -35.62 -7.51 0.28
N SER A 12 -35.03 -7.88 -0.85
CA SER A 12 -33.63 -7.53 -1.13
C SER A 12 -33.49 -6.05 -1.46
N VAL A 13 -32.31 -5.48 -1.23
CA VAL A 13 -31.98 -4.09 -1.54
C VAL A 13 -32.25 -3.77 -3.00
N GLY A 14 -31.68 -4.54 -3.93
CA GLY A 14 -31.83 -4.26 -5.36
C GLY A 14 -33.29 -4.33 -5.83
N ARG A 15 -34.11 -5.19 -5.20
CA ARG A 15 -35.54 -5.25 -5.48
C ARG A 15 -36.28 -4.01 -4.94
N PHE A 16 -35.94 -3.56 -3.73
CA PHE A 16 -36.53 -2.36 -3.15
C PHE A 16 -36.21 -1.12 -4.00
N GLU A 17 -34.95 -0.94 -4.39
CA GLU A 17 -34.49 0.18 -5.22
C GLU A 17 -35.18 0.19 -6.58
N GLN A 18 -35.26 -0.98 -7.23
CA GLN A 18 -35.95 -1.12 -8.51
C GLN A 18 -37.46 -0.84 -8.40
N GLU A 19 -38.15 -1.35 -7.37
CA GLU A 19 -39.57 -1.05 -7.15
C GLU A 19 -39.78 0.44 -6.84
N PHE A 20 -38.85 1.07 -6.09
CA PHE A 20 -38.86 2.49 -5.80
C PHE A 20 -38.71 3.33 -7.07
N GLU A 21 -37.73 3.01 -7.90
CA GLU A 21 -37.48 3.73 -9.16
C GLU A 21 -38.65 3.56 -10.12
N ASN A 22 -39.20 2.35 -10.26
CA ASN A 22 -40.37 2.09 -11.11
C ASN A 22 -41.61 2.86 -10.65
N GLU A 23 -41.87 2.88 -9.34
CA GLU A 23 -43.07 3.55 -8.81
C GLU A 23 -42.90 5.07 -8.80
N PHE A 24 -41.77 5.60 -8.34
CA PHE A 24 -41.59 7.04 -8.13
C PHE A 24 -40.88 7.76 -9.28
N GLY A 25 -40.20 7.04 -10.18
CA GLY A 25 -39.42 7.59 -11.29
C GLY A 25 -38.13 8.28 -10.85
N VAL A 26 -37.58 7.88 -9.71
CA VAL A 26 -36.40 8.48 -9.09
C VAL A 26 -35.48 7.35 -8.64
N ARG A 27 -34.22 7.40 -9.07
CA ARG A 27 -33.19 6.45 -8.66
C ARG A 27 -32.89 6.62 -7.18
N ILE A 28 -32.76 5.50 -6.48
CA ILE A 28 -32.42 5.45 -5.06
C ILE A 28 -31.38 4.36 -4.82
N GLU A 29 -30.47 4.58 -3.87
CA GLU A 29 -29.48 3.59 -3.44
C GLU A 29 -29.46 3.49 -1.91
N VAL A 30 -29.54 2.28 -1.37
CA VAL A 30 -29.49 1.98 0.07
C VAL A 30 -28.04 1.89 0.54
N LYS A 31 -27.76 2.41 1.73
CA LYS A 31 -26.41 2.46 2.31
C LYS A 31 -26.31 1.79 3.68
N ILE A 32 -25.10 1.35 4.02
CA ILE A 32 -24.68 0.99 5.38
C ILE A 32 -23.49 1.88 5.74
N GLY A 33 -23.69 2.83 6.67
CA GLY A 33 -22.68 3.86 6.94
C GLY A 33 -22.36 4.64 5.66
N ARG A 34 -21.09 4.67 5.26
CA ARG A 34 -20.61 5.36 4.04
C ARG A 34 -20.62 4.49 2.77
N ARG A 35 -20.91 3.18 2.86
CA ARG A 35 -20.84 2.24 1.72
C ARG A 35 -22.22 1.92 1.15
N LEU A 36 -22.29 1.62 -0.15
CA LEU A 36 -23.48 1.07 -0.80
C LEU A 36 -23.80 -0.33 -0.25
N ALA A 37 -25.08 -0.62 -0.06
CA ALA A 37 -25.52 -1.93 0.40
C ALA A 37 -25.50 -2.95 -0.74
N ASP A 38 -25.14 -4.19 -0.43
CA ASP A 38 -25.20 -5.30 -1.39
C ASP A 38 -26.65 -5.53 -1.86
N ASN A 39 -26.86 -5.51 -3.18
CA ASN A 39 -28.16 -5.71 -3.83
C ASN A 39 -28.84 -7.03 -3.46
N SER A 40 -28.06 -8.05 -3.10
CA SER A 40 -28.54 -9.38 -2.69
C SER A 40 -28.97 -9.43 -1.22
N ALA A 41 -28.49 -8.49 -0.39
CA ALA A 41 -28.82 -8.45 1.03
C ALA A 41 -30.28 -8.03 1.27
N SER A 42 -30.86 -8.49 2.38
CA SER A 42 -32.22 -8.14 2.78
C SER A 42 -32.26 -6.84 3.57
N LEU A 43 -33.32 -6.02 3.45
CA LEU A 43 -33.47 -4.81 4.27
C LEU A 43 -33.37 -5.10 5.78
N ALA A 44 -33.82 -6.28 6.23
CA ALA A 44 -33.74 -6.70 7.62
C ALA A 44 -32.32 -7.06 8.10
N SER A 45 -31.42 -7.48 7.22
CA SER A 45 -30.04 -7.82 7.58
C SER A 45 -29.15 -6.59 7.73
N LEU A 46 -29.57 -5.45 7.17
CA LEU A 46 -28.77 -4.23 7.12
C LEU A 46 -29.09 -3.23 8.25
N ARG A 47 -30.25 -3.39 8.90
CA ARG A 47 -30.68 -2.51 9.98
C ARG A 47 -29.91 -2.79 11.29
N PRO A 48 -29.75 -1.79 12.17
CA PRO A 48 -29.13 -1.95 13.48
C PRO A 48 -29.74 -3.10 14.31
N LYS A 49 -28.90 -3.77 15.13
CA LYS A 49 -29.30 -4.97 15.91
C LYS A 49 -30.46 -4.70 16.87
N ASP A 50 -30.59 -3.47 17.35
CA ASP A 50 -31.60 -2.97 18.29
C ASP A 50 -32.81 -2.33 17.61
N PHE A 51 -32.88 -2.33 16.27
CA PHE A 51 -33.97 -1.67 15.53
C PHE A 51 -35.30 -2.44 15.63
N MET A 52 -36.26 -1.86 16.34
CA MET A 52 -37.60 -2.41 16.58
C MET A 52 -38.65 -1.92 15.56
N GLY A 53 -38.38 -2.10 14.26
CA GLY A 53 -39.32 -1.74 13.18
C GLY A 53 -40.21 -2.89 12.68
N SER A 54 -41.32 -2.54 12.02
CA SER A 54 -42.29 -3.49 11.47
C SER A 54 -41.67 -4.47 10.48
N LYS A 55 -42.08 -5.75 10.51
CA LYS A 55 -41.60 -6.78 9.56
C LYS A 55 -42.08 -6.53 8.12
N THR A 56 -43.18 -5.80 7.97
CA THR A 56 -43.81 -5.41 6.71
C THR A 56 -44.37 -4.00 6.85
N ALA A 57 -44.12 -3.13 5.87
CA ALA A 57 -44.59 -1.75 5.90
C ALA A 57 -45.20 -1.34 4.55
N ASP A 58 -46.33 -0.65 4.63
CA ASP A 58 -46.92 0.06 3.50
C ASP A 58 -46.22 1.42 3.39
N PHE A 59 -45.24 1.49 2.49
CA PHE A 59 -44.38 2.63 2.30
C PHE A 59 -45.03 3.61 1.30
N SER A 60 -45.90 4.49 1.83
CA SER A 60 -46.64 5.47 1.05
C SER A 60 -45.90 6.81 0.99
N ILE A 61 -45.54 7.26 -0.21
CA ILE A 61 -44.92 8.57 -0.44
C ILE A 61 -45.84 9.44 -1.30
N LYS A 62 -45.88 10.73 -0.98
CA LYS A 62 -46.56 11.76 -1.78
C LYS A 62 -45.55 12.43 -2.70
N ALA A 63 -45.95 12.75 -3.92
CA ALA A 63 -45.07 13.42 -4.89
C ALA A 63 -44.53 14.77 -4.39
N ASN A 64 -45.28 15.48 -3.55
CA ASN A 64 -44.86 16.75 -2.96
C ASN A 64 -44.03 16.61 -1.66
N MET A 65 -43.61 15.39 -1.30
CA MET A 65 -42.73 15.16 -0.16
C MET A 65 -41.32 15.57 -0.52
N LEU A 66 -40.65 16.29 0.38
CA LEU A 66 -39.23 16.64 0.25
C LEU A 66 -38.36 15.39 0.26
N VAL A 67 -37.25 15.39 -0.49
CA VAL A 67 -36.29 14.28 -0.55
C VAL A 67 -35.79 13.92 0.85
N GLY A 68 -35.42 14.90 1.68
CA GLY A 68 -34.97 14.63 3.05
C GLY A 68 -36.06 13.96 3.92
N ASN A 69 -37.33 14.30 3.69
CA ASN A 69 -38.45 13.64 4.36
C ASN A 69 -38.66 12.20 3.87
N VAL A 70 -38.35 11.92 2.59
CA VAL A 70 -38.37 10.56 2.05
C VAL A 70 -37.24 9.73 2.69
N LYS A 71 -36.01 10.24 2.73
CA LYS A 71 -34.86 9.58 3.37
C LYS A 71 -35.16 9.25 4.83
N LYS A 72 -35.63 10.24 5.60
CA LYS A 72 -36.04 10.06 7.00
C LYS A 72 -37.08 8.96 7.15
N LYS A 73 -38.08 8.93 6.28
CA LYS A 73 -39.14 7.91 6.33
C LYS A 73 -38.60 6.50 6.03
N ILE A 74 -37.62 6.36 5.14
CA ILE A 74 -36.93 5.08 4.88
C ILE A 74 -36.20 4.61 6.13
N THR A 75 -35.44 5.50 6.77
CA THR A 75 -34.73 5.22 8.02
C THR A 75 -35.70 4.80 9.14
N GLU A 76 -36.79 5.54 9.33
CA GLU A 76 -37.81 5.20 10.35
C GLU A 76 -38.53 3.88 10.07
N THR A 77 -38.70 3.53 8.79
CA THR A 77 -39.47 2.34 8.40
C THR A 77 -38.62 1.08 8.40
N PHE A 78 -37.40 1.16 7.87
CA PHE A 78 -36.56 0.01 7.57
C PHE A 78 -35.28 -0.04 8.40
N GLY A 79 -34.89 1.07 9.05
CA GLY A 79 -33.66 1.15 9.83
C GLY A 79 -32.41 1.21 8.96
N VAL A 80 -32.54 1.61 7.69
CA VAL A 80 -31.44 1.77 6.73
C VAL A 80 -31.45 3.18 6.16
N THR A 81 -30.29 3.68 5.74
CA THR A 81 -30.18 4.97 5.04
C THR A 81 -30.25 4.76 3.54
N ALA A 82 -30.63 5.80 2.80
CA ALA A 82 -30.67 5.76 1.34
C ALA A 82 -30.46 7.15 0.74
N ASP A 83 -29.83 7.20 -0.43
CA ASP A 83 -29.66 8.41 -1.23
C ASP A 83 -30.50 8.36 -2.49
N LEU A 84 -31.15 9.47 -2.81
CA LEU A 84 -31.94 9.65 -4.02
C LEU A 84 -31.11 10.46 -5.01
N TYR A 85 -31.25 10.19 -6.30
CA TYR A 85 -30.39 10.77 -7.33
C TYR A 85 -31.16 11.54 -8.40
N HIS A 86 -30.49 12.54 -8.96
CA HIS A 86 -30.83 13.14 -10.24
C HIS A 86 -29.64 13.00 -11.20
N GLY A 87 -29.79 12.17 -12.23
CA GLY A 87 -28.65 11.81 -13.08
C GLY A 87 -27.56 11.11 -12.27
N GLY A 88 -26.32 11.63 -12.29
CA GLY A 88 -25.19 11.11 -11.52
C GLY A 88 -24.93 11.79 -10.18
N ARG A 89 -25.83 12.63 -9.66
CA ARG A 89 -25.63 13.39 -8.41
C ARG A 89 -26.70 13.07 -7.38
N ILE A 90 -26.32 13.08 -6.10
CA ILE A 90 -27.26 12.97 -4.97
C ILE A 90 -28.18 14.20 -4.99
N ALA A 91 -29.47 13.95 -4.81
CA ALA A 91 -30.52 14.95 -4.81
C ALA A 91 -30.48 15.79 -3.51
N PRO A 92 -30.63 17.13 -3.58
CA PRO A 92 -30.79 17.98 -2.41
C PRO A 92 -32.00 17.56 -1.55
N ASP A 93 -31.93 17.75 -0.24
CA ASP A 93 -33.01 17.34 0.67
C ASP A 93 -34.24 18.26 0.62
N ASP A 94 -34.09 19.49 0.13
CA ASP A 94 -35.10 20.56 0.12
C ASP A 94 -35.97 20.61 -1.14
N ILE A 95 -35.71 19.75 -2.13
CA ILE A 95 -36.55 19.60 -3.33
C ILE A 95 -37.62 18.53 -3.14
N THR A 96 -38.75 18.67 -3.83
CA THR A 96 -39.81 17.66 -3.78
C THR A 96 -39.49 16.47 -4.69
N LEU A 97 -39.98 15.28 -4.34
CA LEU A 97 -39.84 14.08 -5.18
C LEU A 97 -40.42 14.28 -6.59
N SER A 98 -41.46 15.12 -6.73
CA SER A 98 -42.05 15.51 -8.01
C SER A 98 -41.11 16.37 -8.84
N ASP A 99 -40.43 17.35 -8.21
CA ASP A 99 -39.48 18.21 -8.90
C ASP A 99 -38.22 17.45 -9.30
N LEU A 100 -37.76 16.56 -8.42
CA LEU A 100 -36.66 15.63 -8.67
C LEU A 100 -36.94 14.73 -9.89
N ARG A 101 -38.13 14.10 -9.92
CA ARG A 101 -38.58 13.29 -11.06
C ARG A 101 -38.71 14.10 -12.36
N ALA A 102 -39.19 15.34 -12.26
CA ALA A 102 -39.38 16.21 -13.42
C ALA A 102 -38.06 16.83 -13.93
N GLY A 103 -36.94 16.64 -13.22
CA GLY A 103 -35.67 17.28 -13.52
C GLY A 103 -35.67 18.79 -13.27
N ASN A 104 -36.61 19.29 -12.47
CA ASN A 104 -36.67 20.67 -12.03
C ASN A 104 -35.73 20.91 -10.83
N VAL A 105 -34.52 20.36 -10.89
CA VAL A 105 -33.49 20.59 -9.88
C VAL A 105 -32.91 21.97 -10.15
N LYS A 106 -33.30 22.97 -9.36
CA LYS A 106 -32.73 24.31 -9.47
C LYS A 106 -31.22 24.19 -9.22
N LYS A 107 -30.41 24.56 -10.22
CA LYS A 107 -28.99 24.87 -10.01
C LYS A 107 -28.92 25.91 -8.90
N GLU A 108 -28.14 25.65 -7.85
CA GLU A 108 -27.77 26.71 -6.92
C GLU A 108 -27.19 27.87 -7.73
N LYS A 109 -27.93 28.97 -7.75
CA LYS A 109 -27.41 30.29 -8.06
C LYS A 109 -27.27 30.96 -6.70
N THR A 110 -26.06 30.98 -6.18
CA THR A 110 -25.63 31.86 -5.10
C THR A 110 -25.68 33.32 -5.58
N ASN A 111 -26.89 33.88 -5.65
CA ASN A 111 -27.11 35.31 -5.83
C ASN A 111 -27.64 35.87 -4.51
N LEU A 112 -26.74 36.12 -3.57
CA LEU A 112 -27.00 37.02 -2.46
C LEU A 112 -26.38 38.37 -2.81
N LYS A 113 -27.23 39.33 -3.23
CA LYS A 113 -26.87 40.75 -3.17
C LYS A 113 -26.78 41.17 -1.69
N PRO A 114 -25.92 42.17 -1.36
CA PRO A 114 -25.61 42.50 0.01
C PRO A 114 -26.86 43.06 0.70
N LYS A 115 -27.28 42.43 1.79
CA LYS A 115 -28.12 43.09 2.78
C LYS A 115 -27.18 43.81 3.74
N GLU A 116 -27.43 45.11 3.86
CA GLU A 116 -26.82 46.01 4.83
C GLU A 116 -26.78 45.39 6.23
N GLU A 117 -25.68 45.70 6.91
CA GLU A 117 -25.34 45.31 8.26
C GLU A 117 -26.53 45.32 9.22
N ASN A 118 -26.85 44.14 9.73
CA ASN A 118 -27.29 44.01 11.11
C ASN A 118 -26.48 42.89 11.74
N LYS A 119 -25.50 43.27 12.56
CA LYS A 119 -24.83 42.38 13.51
C LYS A 119 -25.88 41.83 14.48
N MET A 120 -26.46 40.68 14.15
CA MET A 120 -27.02 39.77 15.15
C MET A 120 -26.19 38.50 15.07
N ALA A 121 -25.41 38.27 16.12
CA ALA A 121 -24.71 37.01 16.33
C ALA A 121 -25.73 35.86 16.20
N GLU A 122 -25.47 34.91 15.31
CA GLU A 122 -26.11 33.60 15.43
C GLU A 122 -25.65 33.03 16.78
N GLU A 123 -26.58 32.88 17.71
CA GLU A 123 -26.30 32.28 19.01
C GLU A 123 -25.78 30.85 18.78
N THR A 124 -24.59 30.57 19.29
CA THR A 124 -23.91 29.29 19.19
C THR A 124 -24.82 28.18 19.70
N LYS A 125 -24.96 27.08 18.94
CA LYS A 125 -25.78 25.92 19.33
C LYS A 125 -25.16 25.07 20.44
N LEU A 126 -23.96 25.43 20.89
CA LEU A 126 -23.18 24.71 21.89
C LEU A 126 -23.74 24.88 23.30
N THR A 127 -23.70 23.82 24.10
CA THR A 127 -23.98 23.91 25.53
C THR A 127 -22.85 24.63 26.26
N LYS A 128 -23.12 25.10 27.49
CA LYS A 128 -22.08 25.72 28.32
C LYS A 128 -20.98 24.73 28.67
N GLU A 129 -21.34 23.47 28.84
CA GLU A 129 -20.43 22.36 29.10
C GLU A 129 -19.50 22.13 27.90
N GLN A 130 -20.03 22.07 26.68
CA GLN A 130 -19.22 21.94 25.46
C GLN A 130 -18.26 23.12 25.28
N ILE A 131 -18.73 24.35 25.53
CA ILE A 131 -17.86 25.54 25.46
C ILE A 131 -16.75 25.49 26.51
N ALA A 132 -17.01 24.95 27.70
CA ALA A 132 -15.99 24.81 28.75
C ALA A 132 -14.95 23.75 28.37
N GLU A 133 -15.41 22.60 27.88
CA GLU A 133 -14.56 21.49 27.44
C GLU A 133 -13.65 21.90 26.28
N PHE A 134 -14.19 22.49 25.21
CA PHE A 134 -13.37 22.95 24.08
C PHE A 134 -12.37 24.04 24.46
N LYS A 135 -12.68 24.89 25.46
CA LYS A 135 -11.71 25.88 25.97
C LYS A 135 -10.59 25.26 26.79
N GLU A 136 -10.90 24.21 27.55
CA GLU A 136 -9.90 23.44 28.29
C GLU A 136 -8.95 22.75 27.30
N GLN A 137 -9.51 22.05 26.31
CA GLN A 137 -8.73 21.47 25.21
C GLN A 137 -7.89 22.52 24.47
N GLU A 138 -8.45 23.71 24.18
CA GLU A 138 -7.71 24.80 23.50
C GLU A 138 -6.52 25.31 24.33
N THR A 139 -6.58 25.21 25.66
CA THR A 139 -5.47 25.55 26.56
C THR A 139 -4.45 24.44 26.75
N GLU A 140 -4.87 23.19 26.55
CA GLU A 140 -4.02 22.01 26.65
C GLU A 140 -3.33 21.65 25.33
N ALA A 141 -3.85 22.12 24.20
CA ALA A 141 -3.27 21.91 22.88
C ALA A 141 -1.81 22.40 22.80
N GLU A 142 -0.91 21.50 22.41
CA GLU A 142 0.54 21.74 22.39
C GLU A 142 1.05 22.08 20.98
N ASP A 143 0.42 21.53 19.94
CA ASP A 143 0.92 21.62 18.56
C ASP A 143 -0.18 21.89 17.52
N SER A 144 0.24 21.91 16.24
CA SER A 144 -0.62 22.14 15.08
C SER A 144 -1.72 21.07 14.95
N TYR A 145 -1.42 19.82 15.30
CA TYR A 145 -2.32 18.67 15.20
C TYR A 145 -3.44 18.74 16.26
N ASP A 146 -3.09 19.05 17.51
CA ASP A 146 -4.06 19.25 18.60
C ASP A 146 -5.07 20.34 18.24
N TYR A 147 -4.58 21.49 17.77
CA TYR A 147 -5.46 22.58 17.33
C TYR A 147 -6.31 22.17 16.12
N CYS A 148 -5.78 21.41 15.17
CA CYS A 148 -6.52 20.95 14.00
C CYS A 148 -7.69 20.03 14.39
N ASN A 149 -7.44 19.07 15.28
CA ASN A 149 -8.48 18.16 15.77
C ASN A 149 -9.56 18.89 16.56
N LEU A 150 -9.16 19.77 17.49
CA LEU A 150 -10.10 20.60 18.24
C LEU A 150 -10.95 21.47 17.30
N ALA A 151 -10.34 22.06 16.27
CA ALA A 151 -11.06 22.88 15.30
C ALA A 151 -12.13 22.07 14.56
N LYS A 152 -11.81 20.83 14.18
CA LYS A 152 -12.76 19.89 13.56
C LYS A 152 -13.91 19.56 14.51
N GLU A 153 -13.64 19.20 15.77
CA GLU A 153 -14.68 18.91 16.76
C GLU A 153 -15.63 20.10 17.00
N ILE A 154 -15.07 21.31 17.08
CA ILE A 154 -15.86 22.53 17.23
C ILE A 154 -16.74 22.77 15.99
N ALA A 155 -16.22 22.51 14.77
CA ALA A 155 -16.98 22.63 13.54
C ALA A 155 -18.12 21.60 13.46
N GLU A 156 -17.84 20.35 13.84
CA GLU A 156 -18.81 19.25 13.94
C GLU A 156 -19.94 19.58 14.93
N ALA A 157 -19.59 20.20 16.05
CA ALA A 157 -20.54 20.68 17.05
C ALA A 157 -21.33 21.93 16.59
N GLY A 158 -20.95 22.52 15.46
CA GLY A 158 -21.72 23.53 14.73
C GLY A 158 -21.25 24.98 14.91
N ASP A 159 -20.10 25.23 15.56
CA ASP A 159 -19.53 26.58 15.71
C ASP A 159 -18.37 26.82 14.74
N LYS A 160 -18.72 26.95 13.44
CA LYS A 160 -17.73 27.12 12.37
C LYS A 160 -16.88 28.39 12.50
N ASP A 161 -17.39 29.44 13.16
CA ASP A 161 -16.64 30.68 13.37
C ASP A 161 -15.57 30.53 14.45
N TRP A 162 -15.84 29.77 15.51
CA TRP A 162 -14.81 29.40 16.48
C TRP A 162 -13.82 28.41 15.87
N ALA A 163 -14.31 27.36 15.20
CA ALA A 163 -13.46 26.39 14.51
C ALA A 163 -12.46 27.07 13.57
N ARG A 164 -12.87 28.04 12.75
CA ARG A 164 -11.97 28.80 11.86
C ARG A 164 -10.84 29.50 12.63
N LYS A 165 -11.10 30.03 13.83
CA LYS A 165 -10.06 30.66 14.66
C LYS A 165 -9.10 29.62 15.23
N VAL A 166 -9.58 28.44 15.59
CA VAL A 166 -8.74 27.36 16.10
C VAL A 166 -7.89 26.76 14.96
N TYR A 167 -8.45 26.61 13.75
CA TYR A 167 -7.66 26.28 12.55
C TYR A 167 -6.56 27.32 12.29
N GLN A 168 -6.81 28.62 12.49
CA GLN A 168 -5.75 29.61 12.36
C GLN A 168 -4.62 29.39 13.38
N LYS A 169 -4.95 28.95 14.60
CA LYS A 169 -3.93 28.55 15.58
C LYS A 169 -3.15 27.32 15.14
N ALA A 170 -3.82 26.32 14.56
CA ALA A 170 -3.13 25.16 13.98
C ALA A 170 -2.11 25.61 12.93
N ILE A 171 -2.52 26.50 12.01
CA ILE A 171 -1.66 27.06 10.96
C ILE A 171 -0.47 27.84 11.55
N ASP A 172 -0.71 28.65 12.58
CA ASP A 172 0.33 29.45 13.22
C ASP A 172 1.37 28.59 13.98
N ASN A 173 1.00 27.36 14.36
CA ASN A 173 1.88 26.39 15.03
C ASN A 173 2.44 25.31 14.08
N ALA A 174 2.14 25.34 12.79
CA ALA A 174 2.63 24.36 11.84
C ALA A 174 4.16 24.45 11.65
N GLU A 175 4.87 23.35 11.80
CA GLU A 175 6.34 23.28 11.78
C GLU A 175 6.91 23.13 10.38
N ASP A 176 6.22 22.41 9.48
CA ASP A 176 6.64 22.18 8.10
C ASP A 176 5.47 22.33 7.10
N TYR A 177 5.68 21.86 5.86
CA TYR A 177 4.65 21.91 4.82
C TYR A 177 3.60 20.82 4.99
N ASP A 178 3.96 19.68 5.60
CA ASP A 178 3.10 18.51 5.78
C ASP A 178 2.00 18.83 6.78
N ASP A 179 2.37 19.47 7.89
CA ASP A 179 1.42 20.05 8.86
C ASP A 179 0.40 20.96 8.17
N LEU A 180 0.86 21.88 7.31
CA LEU A 180 -0.01 22.82 6.60
C LEU A 180 -0.91 22.11 5.60
N LYS A 181 -0.39 21.11 4.88
CA LYS A 181 -1.15 20.27 3.95
C LYS A 181 -2.25 19.50 4.70
N ASP A 182 -1.94 18.90 5.84
CA ASP A 182 -2.89 18.13 6.64
C ASP A 182 -3.97 19.01 7.28
N ILE A 183 -3.60 20.22 7.72
CA ILE A 183 -4.59 21.22 8.15
C ILE A 183 -5.52 21.58 6.98
N ALA A 184 -4.99 21.76 5.76
CA ALA A 184 -5.80 22.06 4.59
C ALA A 184 -6.74 20.89 4.21
N ASN A 185 -6.25 19.64 4.29
CA ASN A 185 -7.02 18.40 4.14
C ASN A 185 -8.18 18.32 5.15
N SER A 186 -7.95 18.76 6.39
CA SER A 186 -8.96 18.79 7.44
C SER A 186 -10.05 19.84 7.18
N ILE A 187 -9.67 21.05 6.75
CA ILE A 187 -10.59 22.18 6.53
C ILE A 187 -11.71 21.85 5.51
N VAL A 188 -11.39 21.07 4.48
CA VAL A 188 -12.33 20.70 3.41
C VAL A 188 -13.32 19.60 3.80
N GLY A 189 -13.13 18.92 4.93
CA GLY A 189 -14.03 17.87 5.40
C GLY A 189 -15.47 18.37 5.55
N GLU A 190 -16.45 17.55 5.13
CA GLU A 190 -17.88 17.91 5.18
C GLU A 190 -18.35 18.28 6.59
N ASP A 191 -17.85 17.52 7.57
CA ASP A 191 -18.11 17.65 9.00
C ASP A 191 -17.28 18.77 9.65
N ALA A 192 -16.26 19.28 8.94
CA ALA A 192 -15.40 20.38 9.37
C ALA A 192 -15.94 21.74 8.85
N LEU A 193 -15.04 22.65 8.43
CA LEU A 193 -15.46 23.92 7.85
C LEU A 193 -16.16 23.73 6.49
N ASN A 194 -15.69 22.77 5.69
CA ASN A 194 -16.05 22.63 4.28
C ASN A 194 -15.83 23.95 3.52
N ASP A 195 -14.69 24.58 3.79
CA ASP A 195 -14.30 25.89 3.24
C ASP A 195 -13.12 25.73 2.28
N LYS A 196 -13.44 25.44 1.02
CA LYS A 196 -12.43 25.20 -0.03
C LYS A 196 -11.57 26.42 -0.33
N ASP A 197 -12.11 27.63 -0.18
CA ASP A 197 -11.35 28.87 -0.40
C ASP A 197 -10.30 29.03 0.70
N PHE A 198 -10.69 28.80 1.97
CA PHE A 198 -9.75 28.84 3.09
C PHE A 198 -8.70 27.73 2.99
N ALA A 199 -9.10 26.49 2.66
CA ALA A 199 -8.16 25.40 2.45
C ALA A 199 -7.14 25.74 1.36
N ARG A 200 -7.59 26.34 0.23
CA ARG A 200 -6.69 26.79 -0.85
C ARG A 200 -5.62 27.76 -0.35
N GLU A 201 -5.98 28.71 0.53
CA GLU A 201 -5.01 29.64 1.13
C GLU A 201 -3.97 28.91 2.00
N VAL A 202 -4.39 27.87 2.72
CA VAL A 202 -3.49 27.05 3.55
C VAL A 202 -2.57 26.18 2.68
N TYR A 203 -3.08 25.57 1.62
CA TYR A 203 -2.25 24.89 0.63
C TYR A 203 -1.19 25.80 0.01
N GLN A 204 -1.53 27.07 -0.27
CA GLN A 204 -0.54 28.02 -0.76
C GLN A 204 0.60 28.22 0.25
N LYS A 205 0.31 28.25 1.56
CA LYS A 205 1.35 28.30 2.59
C LYS A 205 2.18 27.03 2.65
N ALA A 206 1.56 25.85 2.48
CA ALA A 206 2.29 24.58 2.37
C ALA A 206 3.27 24.61 1.19
N ILE A 207 2.80 25.04 0.02
CA ILE A 207 3.62 25.19 -1.20
C ILE A 207 4.79 26.15 -0.99
N ASP A 208 4.56 27.28 -0.32
CA ASP A 208 5.60 28.27 -0.04
C ASP A 208 6.67 27.74 0.94
N LYS A 209 6.34 26.70 1.71
CA LYS A 209 7.21 26.08 2.71
C LYS A 209 7.89 24.80 2.23
N ALA A 210 7.37 24.15 1.18
CA ALA A 210 7.97 22.96 0.59
C ALA A 210 9.34 23.28 -0.07
N GLU A 211 10.37 22.51 0.29
CA GLU A 211 11.75 22.78 -0.12
C GLU A 211 12.15 22.07 -1.41
N ASP A 212 11.55 20.92 -1.71
CA ASP A 212 11.96 20.02 -2.79
C ASP A 212 10.80 19.64 -3.73
N SER A 213 11.12 18.76 -4.69
CA SER A 213 10.18 18.24 -5.66
C SER A 213 9.12 17.34 -5.02
N ASP A 214 9.53 16.49 -4.07
CA ASP A 214 8.67 15.47 -3.47
C ASP A 214 7.58 16.10 -2.60
N GLY A 215 7.93 17.08 -1.75
CA GLY A 215 6.95 17.80 -0.95
C GLY A 215 5.96 18.58 -1.80
N LEU A 216 6.40 19.15 -2.93
CA LEU A 216 5.47 19.78 -3.88
C LEU A 216 4.56 18.76 -4.59
N ASN A 217 5.07 17.57 -4.92
CA ASN A 217 4.28 16.50 -5.53
C ASN A 217 3.17 16.02 -4.59
N ASP A 218 3.51 15.76 -3.32
CA ASP A 218 2.57 15.32 -2.28
C ASP A 218 1.49 16.37 -1.98
N ILE A 219 1.85 17.66 -1.93
CA ILE A 219 0.86 18.73 -1.83
C ILE A 219 -0.07 18.74 -3.07
N ALA A 220 0.48 18.54 -4.28
CA ALA A 220 -0.30 18.52 -5.51
C ALA A 220 -1.29 17.33 -5.53
N ASP A 221 -0.89 16.16 -5.06
CA ASP A 221 -1.75 14.98 -4.89
C ASP A 221 -2.93 15.30 -3.97
N SER A 222 -2.67 15.91 -2.81
CA SER A 222 -3.73 16.34 -1.87
C SER A 222 -4.68 17.38 -2.47
N ILE A 223 -4.15 18.33 -3.26
CA ILE A 223 -4.97 19.32 -3.96
C ILE A 223 -5.85 18.67 -5.04
N ALA A 224 -5.33 17.66 -5.75
CA ALA A 224 -6.01 16.99 -6.85
C ALA A 224 -7.10 16.02 -6.35
N TYR A 225 -6.90 15.40 -5.19
CA TYR A 225 -7.77 14.37 -4.65
C TYR A 225 -9.18 14.91 -4.33
N GLU A 226 -10.22 14.22 -4.80
CA GLU A 226 -11.61 14.70 -4.74
C GLU A 226 -12.18 14.76 -3.31
N ASP A 227 -11.73 13.87 -2.41
CA ASP A 227 -12.17 13.93 -1.00
C ASP A 227 -11.50 15.09 -0.23
N TYR A 228 -10.50 15.73 -0.83
CA TYR A 228 -9.86 16.93 -0.30
C TYR A 228 -10.29 18.18 -1.09
N LEU A 229 -9.36 18.88 -1.74
CA LEU A 229 -9.70 20.11 -2.46
C LEU A 229 -10.39 19.81 -3.79
N GLY A 230 -9.93 18.77 -4.51
CA GLY A 230 -10.43 18.39 -5.83
C GLY A 230 -10.18 19.46 -6.91
N ASP A 231 -9.21 20.36 -6.71
CA ASP A 231 -8.90 21.42 -7.68
C ASP A 231 -7.76 20.99 -8.60
N LYS A 232 -8.13 20.29 -9.66
CA LYS A 232 -7.19 19.74 -10.64
C LYS A 232 -6.41 20.81 -11.41
N ASP A 233 -6.99 22.01 -11.60
CA ASP A 233 -6.28 23.11 -12.26
C ASP A 233 -5.19 23.68 -11.34
N PHE A 234 -5.49 23.82 -10.05
CA PHE A 234 -4.49 24.24 -9.07
C PHE A 234 -3.41 23.17 -8.87
N ALA A 235 -3.77 21.90 -8.73
CA ALA A 235 -2.82 20.80 -8.63
C ALA A 235 -1.85 20.80 -9.82
N ARG A 236 -2.36 21.01 -11.04
CA ARG A 236 -1.55 21.12 -12.26
C ARG A 236 -0.47 22.20 -12.17
N GLU A 237 -0.76 23.35 -11.57
CA GLU A 237 0.23 24.41 -11.34
C GLU A 237 1.30 23.97 -10.33
N VAL A 238 0.92 23.22 -9.29
CA VAL A 238 1.85 22.75 -8.24
C VAL A 238 2.73 21.61 -8.76
N TYR A 239 2.20 20.65 -9.51
CA TYR A 239 3.02 19.64 -10.19
C TYR A 239 4.05 20.29 -11.11
N GLN A 240 3.70 21.37 -11.82
CA GLN A 240 4.70 22.08 -12.64
C GLN A 240 5.84 22.65 -11.79
N LYS A 241 5.56 23.16 -10.59
CA LYS A 241 6.61 23.61 -9.65
C LYS A 241 7.45 22.43 -9.16
N ALA A 242 6.85 21.27 -8.90
CA ALA A 242 7.56 20.05 -8.54
C ALA A 242 8.53 19.65 -9.68
N ILE A 243 8.03 19.60 -10.92
CA ILE A 243 8.85 19.31 -12.13
C ILE A 243 9.99 20.32 -12.29
N ASP A 244 9.76 21.60 -12.02
CA ASP A 244 10.80 22.64 -12.12
C ASP A 244 11.89 22.47 -11.05
N LYS A 245 11.60 21.79 -9.93
CA LYS A 245 12.55 21.44 -8.86
C LYS A 245 13.18 20.05 -9.02
N ALA A 246 12.64 19.19 -9.87
CA ALA A 246 13.11 17.82 -10.07
C ALA A 246 14.58 17.76 -10.52
N GLU A 247 15.42 17.08 -9.74
CA GLU A 247 16.85 16.93 -9.99
C GLU A 247 17.12 15.73 -10.92
N GLY A 248 16.46 14.60 -10.66
CA GLY A 248 16.77 13.29 -11.24
C GLY A 248 15.71 12.71 -12.18
N SER A 249 15.98 11.48 -12.63
CA SER A 249 15.01 10.58 -13.29
C SER A 249 13.91 10.19 -12.31
N PHE A 250 14.27 9.83 -11.09
CA PHE A 250 13.37 9.38 -10.03
C PHE A 250 12.28 10.41 -9.70
N ASP A 251 12.66 11.66 -9.42
CA ASP A 251 11.68 12.72 -9.15
C ASP A 251 10.67 12.88 -10.30
N LEU A 252 11.15 12.83 -11.54
CA LEU A 252 10.31 12.97 -12.73
C LEU A 252 9.38 11.77 -12.94
N SER A 253 9.81 10.55 -12.64
CA SER A 253 8.94 9.37 -12.71
C SER A 253 7.89 9.39 -11.62
N ASN A 254 8.24 9.77 -10.38
CA ASN A 254 7.27 9.86 -9.28
C ASN A 254 6.18 10.90 -9.58
N ILE A 255 6.56 12.07 -10.08
CA ILE A 255 5.59 13.07 -10.51
C ILE A 255 4.73 12.55 -11.68
N ALA A 256 5.32 11.79 -12.61
CA ALA A 256 4.57 11.20 -13.71
C ALA A 256 3.56 10.15 -13.22
N ASP A 257 3.91 9.33 -12.23
CA ASP A 257 3.02 8.37 -11.57
C ASP A 257 1.80 9.10 -11.01
N SER A 258 2.01 10.12 -10.15
CA SER A 258 0.95 10.96 -9.60
C SER A 258 0.06 11.59 -10.68
N ILE A 259 0.65 12.20 -11.72
CA ILE A 259 -0.12 12.82 -12.81
C ILE A 259 -0.96 11.78 -13.59
N ALA A 260 -0.49 10.54 -13.71
CA ALA A 260 -1.18 9.47 -14.44
C ALA A 260 -2.35 8.85 -13.66
N GLN A 261 -2.32 8.89 -12.32
CA GLN A 261 -3.31 8.26 -11.46
C GLN A 261 -4.72 8.82 -11.65
N GLU A 262 -5.72 7.93 -11.57
CA GLU A 262 -7.13 8.27 -11.79
C GLU A 262 -7.68 9.23 -10.71
N ASP A 263 -7.26 9.02 -9.47
CA ASP A 263 -7.70 9.80 -8.30
C ASP A 263 -7.16 11.24 -8.31
N TYR A 264 -6.12 11.51 -9.09
CA TYR A 264 -5.49 12.82 -9.23
C TYR A 264 -5.85 13.45 -10.59
N LEU A 265 -4.90 13.61 -11.51
CA LEU A 265 -5.14 14.28 -12.79
C LEU A 265 -5.62 13.37 -13.91
N ASN A 266 -5.27 12.08 -13.89
CA ASN A 266 -5.47 11.14 -14.98
C ASN A 266 -4.97 11.68 -16.34
N ASP A 267 -3.90 12.49 -16.35
CA ASP A 267 -3.33 13.09 -17.56
C ASP A 267 -2.18 12.22 -18.08
N LYS A 268 -2.56 11.02 -18.57
CA LYS A 268 -1.61 10.05 -19.13
C LYS A 268 -0.76 10.60 -20.27
N SER A 269 -1.26 11.61 -20.99
CA SER A 269 -0.51 12.26 -22.08
C SER A 269 0.62 13.15 -21.55
N TRP A 270 0.40 13.82 -20.41
CA TRP A 270 1.44 14.59 -19.75
C TRP A 270 2.44 13.70 -19.01
N ALA A 271 1.94 12.72 -18.25
CA ALA A 271 2.79 11.72 -17.60
C ALA A 271 3.73 11.03 -18.59
N ARG A 272 3.24 10.61 -19.77
CA ARG A 272 4.08 10.05 -20.84
C ARG A 272 5.26 10.95 -21.23
N LYS A 273 5.08 12.26 -21.28
CA LYS A 273 6.19 13.19 -21.60
C LYS A 273 7.20 13.25 -20.45
N LEU A 274 6.75 13.17 -19.21
CA LEU A 274 7.63 13.20 -18.05
C LEU A 274 8.42 11.90 -17.90
N TYR A 275 7.81 10.74 -18.11
CA TYR A 275 8.57 9.48 -18.20
C TYR A 275 9.61 9.53 -19.30
N GLN A 276 9.31 10.12 -20.47
CA GLN A 276 10.33 10.29 -21.51
C GLN A 276 11.49 11.18 -21.04
N ASN A 277 11.20 12.28 -20.33
CA ASN A 277 12.25 13.11 -19.73
C ASN A 277 13.04 12.35 -18.64
N ALA A 278 12.38 11.51 -17.85
CA ALA A 278 13.01 10.66 -16.84
C ALA A 278 13.97 9.65 -17.51
N ILE A 279 13.53 8.99 -18.59
CA ILE A 279 14.34 8.07 -19.40
C ILE A 279 15.58 8.79 -19.95
N ASP A 280 15.41 10.02 -20.44
CA ASP A 280 16.52 10.82 -20.97
C ASP A 280 17.54 11.24 -19.89
N LYS A 281 17.11 11.31 -18.62
CA LYS A 281 17.96 11.63 -17.45
C LYS A 281 18.54 10.40 -16.75
N ALA A 282 18.03 9.20 -17.00
CA ALA A 282 18.44 7.98 -16.33
C ALA A 282 19.94 7.70 -16.48
N LYS A 283 20.63 7.38 -15.39
CA LYS A 283 22.09 7.24 -15.29
C LYS A 283 22.58 5.81 -15.30
N ASN A 284 21.79 4.85 -14.84
CA ASN A 284 22.13 3.41 -14.84
C ASN A 284 20.96 2.55 -15.38
N SER A 285 21.10 1.23 -15.31
CA SER A 285 20.05 0.26 -15.64
C SER A 285 18.86 0.35 -14.68
N ASP A 286 19.12 0.51 -13.39
CA ASP A 286 18.10 0.49 -12.33
C ASP A 286 17.13 1.67 -12.49
N ASP A 287 17.63 2.87 -12.79
CA ASP A 287 16.81 4.04 -13.13
C ASP A 287 15.83 3.72 -14.29
N LEU A 288 16.28 2.98 -15.30
CA LEU A 288 15.45 2.62 -16.45
C LEU A 288 14.47 1.48 -16.12
N ASP A 289 14.88 0.55 -15.27
CA ASP A 289 14.04 -0.53 -14.76
C ASP A 289 12.85 0.02 -13.96
N ASP A 290 13.12 0.92 -13.01
CA ASP A 290 12.09 1.60 -12.21
C ASP A 290 11.11 2.39 -13.08
N ILE A 291 11.62 3.12 -14.07
CA ILE A 291 10.74 3.84 -15.00
C ILE A 291 9.89 2.86 -15.83
N ALA A 292 10.45 1.73 -16.25
CA ALA A 292 9.71 0.71 -17.00
C ALA A 292 8.60 0.07 -16.13
N ASN A 293 8.90 -0.20 -14.86
CA ASN A 293 7.94 -0.67 -13.86
C ASN A 293 6.73 0.29 -13.78
N SER A 294 6.99 1.59 -13.59
CA SER A 294 5.94 2.62 -13.57
C SER A 294 5.15 2.71 -14.87
N ILE A 295 5.81 2.67 -16.05
CA ILE A 295 5.10 2.73 -17.34
C ILE A 295 4.16 1.52 -17.53
N ALA A 296 4.57 0.33 -17.07
CA ALA A 296 3.77 -0.89 -17.17
C ALA A 296 2.59 -0.93 -16.19
N HIS A 297 2.70 -0.21 -15.06
CA HIS A 297 1.75 -0.29 -13.97
C HIS A 297 0.33 0.15 -14.37
N GLU A 298 -0.67 -0.61 -13.89
CA GLU A 298 -2.07 -0.43 -14.32
C GLU A 298 -2.69 0.91 -13.86
N ASN A 299 -2.29 1.40 -12.69
CA ASN A 299 -2.76 2.68 -12.15
C ASN A 299 -2.12 3.89 -12.85
N TYR A 300 -1.08 3.70 -13.66
CA TYR A 300 -0.37 4.77 -14.35
C TYR A 300 -0.66 4.72 -15.86
N LEU A 301 0.31 4.38 -16.69
CA LEU A 301 0.09 4.33 -18.15
C LEU A 301 -0.49 3.01 -18.65
N ASN A 302 -0.16 1.89 -17.99
CA ASN A 302 -0.46 0.54 -18.49
C ASN A 302 0.00 0.34 -19.95
N ASP A 303 1.15 0.90 -20.32
CA ASP A 303 1.71 0.82 -21.67
C ASP A 303 2.82 -0.24 -21.68
N LYS A 304 2.40 -1.51 -21.64
CA LYS A 304 3.32 -2.66 -21.59
C LYS A 304 4.25 -2.75 -22.80
N ASP A 305 3.79 -2.31 -23.97
CA ASP A 305 4.63 -2.29 -25.18
C ASP A 305 5.77 -1.28 -25.01
N TRP A 306 5.48 -0.07 -24.53
CA TRP A 306 6.52 0.92 -24.28
C TRP A 306 7.42 0.57 -23.11
N ALA A 307 6.86 0.04 -22.01
CA ALA A 307 7.65 -0.47 -20.89
C ALA A 307 8.67 -1.52 -21.35
N ARG A 308 8.28 -2.46 -22.23
CA ARG A 308 9.20 -3.43 -22.84
C ARG A 308 10.37 -2.76 -23.56
N GLU A 309 10.12 -1.69 -24.32
CA GLU A 309 11.19 -0.93 -24.97
C GLU A 309 12.14 -0.27 -23.96
N VAL A 310 11.63 0.17 -22.81
CA VAL A 310 12.42 0.78 -21.74
C VAL A 310 13.23 -0.27 -20.97
N TYR A 311 12.67 -1.43 -20.65
CA TYR A 311 13.44 -2.57 -20.13
C TYR A 311 14.56 -2.97 -21.08
N GLN A 312 14.32 -2.95 -22.41
CA GLN A 312 15.39 -3.21 -23.37
C GLN A 312 16.55 -2.20 -23.24
N LYS A 313 16.26 -0.92 -22.97
CA LYS A 313 17.29 0.08 -22.68
C LYS A 313 17.99 -0.18 -21.34
N ALA A 314 17.27 -0.64 -20.32
CA ALA A 314 17.86 -1.05 -19.04
C ALA A 314 18.86 -2.21 -19.26
N ILE A 315 18.45 -3.23 -20.02
CA ILE A 315 19.27 -4.37 -20.42
C ILE A 315 20.51 -3.95 -21.23
N ASP A 316 20.37 -2.97 -22.13
CA ASP A 316 21.49 -2.47 -22.93
C ASP A 316 22.53 -1.71 -22.09
N LYS A 317 22.14 -1.28 -20.88
CA LYS A 317 22.96 -0.50 -19.94
C LYS A 317 23.44 -1.31 -18.73
N ALA A 318 22.86 -2.48 -18.50
CA ALA A 318 23.27 -3.43 -17.47
C ALA A 318 24.72 -3.88 -17.70
N GLU A 319 25.53 -3.84 -16.64
CA GLU A 319 26.96 -4.16 -16.70
C GLU A 319 27.28 -5.47 -16.00
N GLU A 320 26.52 -5.84 -14.96
CA GLU A 320 26.78 -6.97 -14.10
C GLU A 320 25.66 -8.03 -14.13
N SER A 321 26.00 -9.24 -13.69
CA SER A 321 25.05 -10.35 -13.59
C SER A 321 23.82 -10.00 -12.73
N SER A 322 24.01 -9.23 -11.66
CA SER A 322 22.94 -8.79 -10.76
C SER A 322 21.96 -7.84 -11.46
N ASP A 323 22.45 -6.98 -12.35
CA ASP A 323 21.63 -5.99 -13.05
C ASP A 323 20.62 -6.71 -13.94
N PHE A 324 21.10 -7.69 -14.74
CA PHE A 324 20.22 -8.51 -15.58
C PHE A 324 19.22 -9.32 -14.74
N ARG A 325 19.64 -9.87 -13.60
CA ARG A 325 18.74 -10.62 -12.71
C ARG A 325 17.66 -9.71 -12.16
N ASN A 326 18.00 -8.54 -11.62
CA ASN A 326 17.04 -7.60 -11.05
C ASN A 326 16.03 -7.14 -12.11
N ILE A 327 16.47 -6.85 -13.34
CA ILE A 327 15.58 -6.52 -14.45
C ILE A 327 14.63 -7.70 -14.77
N ALA A 328 15.14 -8.93 -14.76
CA ALA A 328 14.31 -10.11 -15.00
C ALA A 328 13.26 -10.31 -13.89
N ASP A 329 13.65 -10.15 -12.63
CA ASP A 329 12.75 -10.18 -11.45
C ASP A 329 11.67 -9.08 -11.55
N SER A 330 12.01 -7.89 -12.06
CA SER A 330 11.04 -6.81 -12.31
C SER A 330 10.05 -7.17 -13.43
N ILE A 331 10.52 -7.78 -14.53
CA ILE A 331 9.68 -8.15 -15.68
C ILE A 331 8.61 -9.19 -15.32
N THR A 332 8.90 -10.11 -14.39
CA THR A 332 7.98 -11.18 -13.96
C THR A 332 6.83 -10.68 -13.11
N GLN A 333 6.96 -9.54 -12.42
CA GLN A 333 5.95 -9.04 -11.49
C GLN A 333 4.60 -8.80 -12.17
N GLU A 334 3.51 -9.15 -11.46
CA GLU A 334 2.12 -9.09 -11.95
C GLU A 334 1.75 -7.67 -12.41
N PHE A 335 2.13 -6.66 -11.62
CA PHE A 335 1.83 -5.26 -11.88
C PHE A 335 2.74 -4.61 -12.92
N HIS A 336 3.76 -5.32 -13.42
CA HIS A 336 4.66 -4.84 -14.47
C HIS A 336 4.31 -5.50 -15.81
N LEU A 337 5.28 -6.09 -16.52
CA LEU A 337 4.99 -6.80 -17.77
C LEU A 337 4.25 -8.12 -17.51
N ASN A 338 4.68 -8.88 -16.50
CA ASN A 338 4.31 -10.27 -16.30
C ASN A 338 4.59 -11.10 -17.57
N ASP A 339 5.75 -10.87 -18.18
CA ASP A 339 6.21 -11.57 -19.38
C ASP A 339 7.33 -12.55 -19.04
N LYS A 340 6.93 -13.76 -18.65
CA LYS A 340 7.84 -14.83 -18.24
C LYS A 340 8.77 -15.28 -19.36
N ASP A 341 8.36 -15.21 -20.63
CA ASP A 341 9.21 -15.57 -21.76
C ASP A 341 10.33 -14.53 -21.93
N PHE A 342 9.99 -13.24 -21.83
CA PHE A 342 10.98 -12.18 -21.88
C PHE A 342 11.92 -12.22 -20.67
N ALA A 343 11.40 -12.37 -19.46
CA ALA A 343 12.21 -12.52 -18.26
C ALA A 343 13.19 -13.70 -18.39
N ARG A 344 12.75 -14.83 -18.95
CA ARG A 344 13.63 -15.99 -19.23
C ARG A 344 14.81 -15.63 -20.12
N GLU A 345 14.61 -14.82 -21.16
CA GLU A 345 15.70 -14.34 -22.02
C GLU A 345 16.69 -13.47 -21.24
N VAL A 346 16.21 -12.64 -20.31
CA VAL A 346 17.05 -11.75 -19.49
C VAL A 346 17.80 -12.52 -18.40
N TYR A 347 17.17 -13.48 -17.72
CA TYR A 347 17.86 -14.38 -16.80
C TYR A 347 18.97 -15.16 -17.50
N GLN A 348 18.77 -15.58 -18.76
CA GLN A 348 19.83 -16.24 -19.51
C GLN A 348 21.04 -15.30 -19.72
N LYS A 349 20.82 -14.00 -19.94
CA LYS A 349 21.91 -13.01 -19.97
C LYS A 349 22.60 -12.87 -18.62
N ALA A 350 21.85 -12.88 -17.52
CA ALA A 350 22.42 -12.90 -16.17
C ALA A 350 23.34 -14.12 -15.99
N ILE A 351 22.87 -15.32 -16.34
CA ILE A 351 23.64 -16.57 -16.27
C ILE A 351 24.91 -16.50 -17.12
N ASP A 352 24.82 -15.96 -18.33
CA ASP A 352 25.96 -15.84 -19.25
C ASP A 352 27.02 -14.84 -18.74
N LYS A 353 26.59 -13.88 -17.92
CA LYS A 353 27.43 -12.82 -17.34
C LYS A 353 28.01 -13.16 -15.96
N ALA A 354 27.41 -14.10 -15.25
CA ALA A 354 27.82 -14.51 -13.90
C ALA A 354 29.31 -14.89 -13.81
N GLU A 355 30.04 -14.28 -12.87
CA GLU A 355 31.49 -14.46 -12.68
C GLU A 355 31.84 -15.33 -11.48
N GLU A 356 30.91 -15.49 -10.54
CA GLU A 356 31.09 -16.30 -9.33
C GLU A 356 29.99 -17.36 -9.14
N SER A 357 30.23 -18.31 -8.22
CA SER A 357 29.25 -19.34 -7.84
C SER A 357 28.00 -18.71 -7.19
N SER A 358 28.19 -17.67 -6.38
CA SER A 358 27.14 -16.90 -5.72
C SER A 358 26.18 -16.22 -6.71
N ASP A 359 26.68 -15.73 -7.84
CA ASP A 359 25.86 -15.08 -8.86
C ASP A 359 24.85 -16.08 -9.44
N LEU A 360 25.35 -17.26 -9.85
CA LEU A 360 24.54 -18.34 -10.40
C LEU A 360 23.54 -18.87 -9.37
N LYS A 361 23.98 -19.03 -8.11
CA LYS A 361 23.12 -19.42 -6.99
C LYS A 361 21.97 -18.42 -6.84
N ASN A 362 22.28 -17.12 -6.82
CA ASN A 362 21.31 -16.06 -6.63
C ASN A 362 20.34 -15.92 -7.83
N ILE A 363 20.79 -16.23 -9.04
CA ILE A 363 19.90 -16.32 -10.21
C ILE A 363 19.00 -17.55 -10.11
N ALA A 364 19.51 -18.69 -9.64
CA ALA A 364 18.70 -19.89 -9.43
C ALA A 364 17.62 -19.67 -8.36
N ASP A 365 17.95 -18.97 -7.27
CA ASP A 365 17.01 -18.54 -6.22
C ASP A 365 15.86 -17.71 -6.82
N SER A 366 16.14 -16.77 -7.74
CA SER A 366 15.09 -16.02 -8.44
C SER A 366 14.28 -16.87 -9.42
N ILE A 367 14.92 -17.74 -10.22
CA ILE A 367 14.22 -18.57 -11.22
C ILE A 367 13.23 -19.54 -10.55
N VAL A 368 13.57 -20.06 -9.38
CA VAL A 368 12.70 -21.01 -8.65
C VAL A 368 11.53 -20.34 -7.95
N ASN A 369 11.65 -19.05 -7.62
CA ASN A 369 10.60 -18.29 -6.95
C ASN A 369 9.28 -18.35 -7.76
N GLU A 370 8.19 -18.73 -7.09
CA GLU A 370 6.88 -18.91 -7.72
C GLU A 370 6.27 -17.60 -8.20
N ASP A 371 6.58 -16.49 -7.52
CA ASP A 371 6.17 -15.14 -7.91
C ASP A 371 6.89 -14.68 -9.19
N ASP A 372 8.05 -15.28 -9.49
CA ASP A 372 8.84 -15.01 -10.70
C ASP A 372 8.52 -16.06 -11.79
N LEU A 373 9.46 -16.97 -12.08
CA LEU A 373 9.25 -18.01 -13.10
C LEU A 373 8.65 -19.29 -12.55
N GLY A 374 8.97 -19.67 -11.31
CA GLY A 374 8.61 -20.96 -10.73
C GLY A 374 9.21 -22.17 -11.48
N ASP A 375 10.29 -21.98 -12.23
CA ASP A 375 10.89 -23.03 -13.08
C ASP A 375 11.92 -23.83 -12.28
N LYS A 376 11.42 -24.77 -11.47
CA LYS A 376 12.24 -25.66 -10.62
C LYS A 376 13.26 -26.48 -11.42
N ASP A 377 12.90 -26.94 -12.61
CA ASP A 377 13.80 -27.75 -13.44
C ASP A 377 14.97 -26.91 -13.95
N TRP A 378 14.70 -25.71 -14.43
CA TRP A 378 15.76 -24.81 -14.90
C TRP A 378 16.61 -24.27 -13.74
N ALA A 379 16.00 -23.89 -12.61
CA ALA A 379 16.73 -23.49 -11.41
C ALA A 379 17.72 -24.58 -10.97
N ARG A 380 17.30 -25.86 -10.98
CA ARG A 380 18.19 -27.00 -10.70
C ARG A 380 19.40 -27.03 -11.63
N GLU A 381 19.22 -26.81 -12.93
CA GLU A 381 20.33 -26.74 -13.88
C GLU A 381 21.29 -25.58 -13.56
N VAL A 382 20.77 -24.43 -13.14
CA VAL A 382 21.58 -23.26 -12.77
C VAL A 382 22.31 -23.48 -11.45
N TYR A 383 21.69 -24.09 -10.44
CA TYR A 383 22.40 -24.54 -9.22
C TYR A 383 23.53 -25.51 -9.56
N GLN A 384 23.35 -26.43 -10.51
CA GLN A 384 24.43 -27.31 -10.93
C GLN A 384 25.62 -26.52 -11.52
N LYS A 385 25.36 -25.46 -12.30
CA LYS A 385 26.43 -24.56 -12.77
C LYS A 385 27.10 -23.81 -11.61
N ALA A 386 26.33 -23.39 -10.59
CA ALA A 386 26.88 -22.76 -9.39
C ALA A 386 27.83 -23.71 -8.64
N ILE A 387 27.41 -24.98 -8.48
CA ILE A 387 28.20 -26.05 -7.86
C ILE A 387 29.49 -26.32 -8.62
N ASP A 388 29.44 -26.36 -9.96
CA ASP A 388 30.62 -26.60 -10.81
C ASP A 388 31.65 -25.45 -10.71
N LYS A 389 31.19 -24.26 -10.32
CA LYS A 389 32.01 -23.05 -10.17
C LYS A 389 32.48 -22.79 -8.73
N ALA A 390 31.88 -23.47 -7.76
CA ALA A 390 32.19 -23.32 -6.34
C ALA A 390 33.66 -23.63 -6.05
N LYS A 391 34.34 -22.70 -5.36
CA LYS A 391 35.78 -22.80 -5.12
C LYS A 391 36.08 -23.61 -3.87
N ASP A 392 35.29 -23.43 -2.82
CA ASP A 392 35.54 -23.96 -1.48
C ASP A 392 34.29 -24.60 -0.84
N SER A 393 34.43 -25.03 0.42
CA SER A 393 33.35 -25.62 1.23
C SER A 393 32.21 -24.62 1.47
N ARG A 394 32.53 -23.34 1.71
CA ARG A 394 31.56 -22.30 2.02
C ARG A 394 30.63 -22.04 0.85
N ASP A 395 31.16 -21.94 -0.37
CA ASP A 395 30.36 -21.80 -1.59
C ASP A 395 29.34 -22.94 -1.72
N LEU A 396 29.81 -24.18 -1.57
CA LEU A 396 28.96 -25.37 -1.70
C LEU A 396 27.91 -25.45 -0.60
N ARG A 397 28.27 -25.11 0.64
CA ARG A 397 27.33 -25.04 1.77
C ARG A 397 26.22 -24.03 1.49
N ASN A 398 26.57 -22.81 1.07
CA ASN A 398 25.59 -21.76 0.75
C ASN A 398 24.64 -22.18 -0.39
N ILE A 399 25.15 -22.92 -1.38
CA ILE A 399 24.30 -23.47 -2.46
C ILE A 399 23.37 -24.57 -1.92
N ALA A 400 23.89 -25.46 -1.06
CA ALA A 400 23.10 -26.53 -0.45
C ALA A 400 21.97 -25.99 0.44
N GLU A 401 22.23 -24.93 1.20
CA GLU A 401 21.24 -24.19 2.00
C GLU A 401 20.09 -23.70 1.13
N SER A 402 20.38 -22.99 0.03
CA SER A 402 19.35 -22.55 -0.92
C SER A 402 18.56 -23.72 -1.52
N ILE A 403 19.21 -24.82 -1.90
CA ILE A 403 18.52 -25.98 -2.48
C ILE A 403 17.56 -26.64 -1.46
N ALA A 404 17.93 -26.64 -0.17
CA ALA A 404 17.17 -27.30 0.90
C ALA A 404 15.95 -26.51 1.38
N GLN A 405 15.99 -25.18 1.30
CA GLN A 405 14.92 -24.32 1.81
C GLN A 405 13.56 -24.55 1.13
N GLU A 406 12.49 -24.42 1.92
CA GLU A 406 11.11 -24.65 1.47
C GLU A 406 10.68 -23.72 0.34
N PHE A 407 11.07 -22.45 0.40
CA PHE A 407 10.70 -21.42 -0.57
C PHE A 407 11.41 -21.56 -1.94
N TYR A 408 12.44 -22.40 -2.02
CA TYR A 408 13.21 -22.63 -3.24
C TYR A 408 12.92 -24.03 -3.82
N LEU A 409 13.94 -24.88 -4.02
CA LEU A 409 13.73 -26.22 -4.57
C LEU A 409 13.09 -27.17 -3.56
N ASN A 410 13.39 -27.02 -2.27
CA ASN A 410 13.06 -27.99 -1.22
C ASN A 410 13.47 -29.42 -1.60
N ASP A 411 14.62 -29.56 -2.28
CA ASP A 411 15.14 -30.87 -2.69
C ASP A 411 16.23 -31.30 -1.72
N LYS A 412 15.79 -31.93 -0.63
CA LYS A 412 16.66 -32.41 0.44
C LYS A 412 17.66 -33.46 -0.02
N ASP A 413 17.30 -34.30 -0.99
CA ASP A 413 18.21 -35.30 -1.54
C ASP A 413 19.34 -34.62 -2.33
N PHE A 414 18.99 -33.65 -3.17
CA PHE A 414 19.98 -32.88 -3.91
C PHE A 414 20.86 -32.03 -2.99
N ALA A 415 20.27 -31.33 -2.02
CA ALA A 415 21.02 -30.57 -1.03
C ALA A 415 22.02 -31.46 -0.27
N ARG A 416 21.61 -32.67 0.13
CA ARG A 416 22.51 -33.65 0.78
C ARG A 416 23.71 -34.00 -0.09
N GLU A 417 23.52 -34.20 -1.39
CA GLU A 417 24.62 -34.45 -2.33
C GLU A 417 25.61 -33.27 -2.39
N VAL A 418 25.11 -32.03 -2.34
CA VAL A 418 25.93 -30.82 -2.35
C VAL A 418 26.66 -30.63 -1.02
N TYR A 419 26.01 -30.87 0.12
CA TYR A 419 26.66 -30.89 1.42
C TYR A 419 27.79 -31.91 1.49
N GLN A 420 27.62 -33.10 0.87
CA GLN A 420 28.71 -34.06 0.78
C GLN A 420 29.92 -33.50 0.03
N LYS A 421 29.71 -32.75 -1.06
CA LYS A 421 30.79 -32.07 -1.77
C LYS A 421 31.43 -30.96 -0.92
N ALA A 422 30.65 -30.24 -0.11
CA ALA A 422 31.16 -29.24 0.84
C ALA A 422 32.10 -29.88 1.86
N ILE A 423 31.66 -31.00 2.47
CA ILE A 423 32.46 -31.81 3.41
C ILE A 423 33.77 -32.27 2.77
N ASP A 424 33.73 -32.72 1.52
CA ASP A 424 34.92 -33.20 0.80
C ASP A 424 35.92 -32.07 0.48
N LYS A 425 35.45 -30.81 0.40
CA LYS A 425 36.26 -29.61 0.18
C LYS A 425 36.71 -28.90 1.46
N ALA A 426 36.15 -29.25 2.62
CA ALA A 426 36.46 -28.59 3.89
C ALA A 426 37.95 -28.71 4.25
N GLU A 427 38.59 -27.59 4.55
CA GLU A 427 40.04 -27.51 4.78
C GLU A 427 40.41 -27.79 6.23
N ASP A 428 39.53 -27.47 7.18
CA ASP A 428 39.76 -27.62 8.62
C ASP A 428 38.50 -28.11 9.37
N SER A 429 38.58 -28.13 10.70
CA SER A 429 37.48 -28.53 11.58
C SER A 429 36.37 -27.48 11.68
N ASP A 430 36.67 -26.20 11.47
CA ASP A 430 35.69 -25.12 11.53
C ASP A 430 34.77 -25.17 10.29
N ASP A 431 35.35 -25.37 9.10
CA ASP A 431 34.59 -25.61 7.87
C ASP A 431 33.60 -26.77 8.04
N LEU A 432 34.05 -27.89 8.62
CA LEU A 432 33.21 -29.06 8.87
C LEU A 432 32.13 -28.79 9.91
N LYS A 433 32.47 -28.06 10.99
CA LYS A 433 31.52 -27.64 12.02
C LYS A 433 30.39 -26.81 11.42
N ILE A 434 30.72 -25.77 10.64
CA ILE A 434 29.69 -24.90 10.04
C ILE A 434 28.85 -25.64 9.00
N VAL A 435 29.42 -26.60 8.27
CA VAL A 435 28.62 -27.49 7.40
C VAL A 435 27.68 -28.37 8.24
N ALA A 436 28.11 -28.88 9.39
CA ALA A 436 27.28 -29.68 10.29
C ALA A 436 26.12 -28.86 10.91
N GLU A 437 26.38 -27.62 11.30
CA GLU A 437 25.37 -26.65 11.76
C GLU A 437 24.27 -26.50 10.72
N SER A 438 24.66 -26.16 9.48
CA SER A 438 23.76 -25.98 8.34
C SER A 438 22.95 -27.25 7.99
N ILE A 439 23.53 -28.45 8.17
CA ILE A 439 22.81 -29.72 7.97
C ILE A 439 21.77 -29.97 9.08
N ALA A 440 22.08 -29.57 10.33
CA ALA A 440 21.22 -29.79 11.50
C ALA A 440 20.06 -28.78 11.58
N ASP A 441 20.26 -27.59 11.04
CA ASP A 441 19.31 -26.47 11.02
C ASP A 441 17.96 -26.90 10.43
N GLU A 442 16.88 -26.42 11.06
CA GLU A 442 15.52 -26.77 10.68
C GLU A 442 15.05 -26.16 9.36
N ASP A 443 15.59 -24.99 9.00
CA ASP A 443 15.25 -24.26 7.77
C ASP A 443 15.94 -24.85 6.52
N TYR A 444 16.96 -25.70 6.72
CA TYR A 444 17.72 -26.33 5.64
C TYR A 444 17.45 -27.85 5.57
N LEU A 445 18.49 -28.67 5.72
CA LEU A 445 18.36 -30.12 5.54
C LEU A 445 17.58 -30.76 6.69
N ASN A 446 17.77 -30.27 7.93
CA ASN A 446 17.21 -30.81 9.17
C ASN A 446 17.48 -32.32 9.32
N ASP A 447 18.71 -32.73 9.02
CA ASP A 447 19.15 -34.12 9.19
C ASP A 447 20.17 -34.21 10.32
N LYS A 448 19.65 -34.31 11.55
CA LYS A 448 20.47 -34.38 12.77
C LYS A 448 21.38 -35.60 12.80
N ASP A 449 21.02 -36.71 12.15
CA ASP A 449 21.88 -37.90 12.12
C ASP A 449 23.06 -37.69 11.16
N PHE A 450 22.82 -37.09 10.00
CA PHE A 450 23.91 -36.71 9.10
C PHE A 450 24.80 -35.64 9.72
N ALA A 451 24.22 -34.61 10.37
CA ALA A 451 24.99 -33.60 11.10
C ALA A 451 25.91 -34.23 12.15
N ARG A 452 25.42 -35.20 12.95
CA ARG A 452 26.26 -35.94 13.92
C ARG A 452 27.47 -36.60 13.26
N GLU A 453 27.31 -37.20 12.08
CA GLU A 453 28.43 -37.79 11.34
C GLU A 453 29.47 -36.73 10.93
N VAL A 454 29.02 -35.54 10.53
CA VAL A 454 29.90 -34.43 10.13
C VAL A 454 30.58 -33.78 11.32
N TYR A 455 29.88 -33.57 12.44
CA TYR A 455 30.47 -33.14 13.70
C TYR A 455 31.57 -34.10 14.17
N GLN A 456 31.37 -35.41 14.04
CA GLN A 456 32.44 -36.36 14.36
C GLN A 456 33.67 -36.18 13.48
N LYS A 457 33.50 -35.90 12.17
CA LYS A 457 34.61 -35.56 11.28
C LYS A 457 35.30 -34.25 11.69
N ALA A 458 34.54 -33.24 12.13
CA ALA A 458 35.09 -31.99 12.65
C ALA A 458 35.95 -32.25 13.90
N ILE A 459 35.44 -33.05 14.85
CA ILE A 459 36.15 -33.44 16.08
C ILE A 459 37.46 -34.18 15.76
N ASP A 460 37.43 -35.08 14.78
CA ASP A 460 38.61 -35.85 14.36
C ASP A 460 39.68 -34.98 13.69
N LYS A 461 39.29 -33.81 13.18
CA LYS A 461 40.15 -32.85 12.48
C LYS A 461 40.60 -31.67 13.35
N ALA A 462 39.98 -31.46 14.51
CA ALA A 462 40.34 -30.40 15.44
C ALA A 462 41.77 -30.60 15.98
N GLU A 463 42.57 -29.53 15.96
CA GLU A 463 44.00 -29.58 16.30
C GLU A 463 44.28 -29.19 17.77
N ASP A 464 43.37 -28.47 18.40
CA ASP A 464 43.52 -27.90 19.74
C ASP A 464 42.22 -27.96 20.57
N SER A 465 42.34 -27.57 21.84
CA SER A 465 41.24 -27.54 22.80
C SER A 465 40.17 -26.50 22.44
N ASP A 466 40.58 -25.33 21.94
CA ASP A 466 39.68 -24.27 21.49
C ASP A 466 38.76 -24.78 20.38
N GLY A 467 39.30 -25.44 19.35
CA GLY A 467 38.49 -26.03 18.27
C GLY A 467 37.53 -27.12 18.76
N LEU A 468 37.92 -27.93 19.73
CA LEU A 468 37.01 -28.92 20.34
C LEU A 468 35.91 -28.28 21.18
N ASN A 469 36.21 -27.19 21.89
CA ASN A 469 35.24 -26.43 22.68
C ASN A 469 34.23 -25.73 21.76
N ASP A 470 34.69 -25.11 20.67
CA ASP A 470 33.83 -24.47 19.68
C ASP A 470 32.85 -25.48 19.04
N ILE A 471 33.33 -26.69 18.72
CA ILE A 471 32.47 -27.78 18.24
C ILE A 471 31.48 -28.24 19.33
N ALA A 472 31.92 -28.32 20.59
CA ALA A 472 31.06 -28.71 21.70
C ALA A 472 29.92 -27.71 21.93
N ASP A 473 30.21 -26.41 21.81
CA ASP A 473 29.21 -25.34 21.93
C ASP A 473 28.16 -25.46 20.82
N SER A 474 28.60 -25.69 19.58
CA SER A 474 27.72 -25.93 18.44
C SER A 474 26.83 -27.19 18.62
N ILE A 475 27.40 -28.30 19.12
CA ILE A 475 26.62 -29.52 19.41
C ILE A 475 25.58 -29.30 20.52
N ALA A 476 25.88 -28.45 21.50
CA ALA A 476 24.98 -28.15 22.61
C ALA A 476 23.83 -27.21 22.22
N ASP A 477 24.00 -26.42 21.15
CA ASP A 477 23.01 -25.45 20.69
C ASP A 477 21.69 -26.15 20.29
N GLU A 478 20.57 -25.62 20.79
CA GLU A 478 19.23 -26.18 20.59
C GLU A 478 18.76 -26.05 19.13
N ASP A 479 19.26 -25.04 18.41
CA ASP A 479 18.95 -24.80 17.00
C ASP A 479 19.62 -25.85 16.09
N TYR A 480 20.67 -26.53 16.59
CA TYR A 480 21.36 -27.61 15.87
C TYR A 480 21.03 -28.99 16.48
N LEU A 481 21.92 -29.56 17.31
CA LEU A 481 21.72 -30.90 17.87
C LEU A 481 21.07 -30.91 19.26
N GLY A 482 21.25 -29.87 20.06
CA GLY A 482 20.80 -29.79 21.45
C GLY A 482 21.38 -30.88 22.36
N ASP A 483 22.53 -31.48 21.99
CA ASP A 483 23.11 -32.64 22.68
C ASP A 483 24.12 -32.22 23.74
N ASN A 484 23.60 -31.66 24.83
CA ASN A 484 24.39 -31.22 25.99
C ASN A 484 25.25 -32.36 26.58
N GLU A 485 24.80 -33.61 26.53
CA GLU A 485 25.55 -34.74 27.09
C GLU A 485 26.80 -35.03 26.23
N TRP A 486 26.69 -34.97 24.91
CA TRP A 486 27.82 -35.15 24.02
C TRP A 486 28.79 -33.97 24.10
N ALA A 487 28.28 -32.74 24.10
CA ALA A 487 29.07 -31.53 24.28
C ALA A 487 29.91 -31.56 25.57
N ASP A 488 29.31 -31.93 26.71
CA ASP A 488 30.02 -32.02 28.00
C ASP A 488 31.13 -33.09 28.01
N LYS A 489 30.96 -34.18 27.24
CA LYS A 489 32.04 -35.17 27.06
C LYS A 489 33.17 -34.61 26.21
N LEU A 490 32.84 -33.81 25.20
CA LEU A 490 33.82 -33.19 24.32
C LEU A 490 34.64 -32.11 25.03
N ARG A 491 34.00 -31.24 25.84
CA ARG A 491 34.69 -30.24 26.66
C ARG A 491 35.72 -30.85 27.62
N LYS A 492 35.37 -31.96 28.27
CA LYS A 492 36.32 -32.71 29.12
C LYS A 492 37.52 -33.23 28.34
N LYS A 493 37.31 -33.66 27.09
CA LYS A 493 38.40 -34.08 26.21
C LYS A 493 39.27 -32.90 25.78
N ALA A 494 38.69 -31.71 25.60
CA ALA A 494 39.44 -30.49 25.33
C ALA A 494 40.34 -30.08 26.51
N ASP A 495 39.83 -30.15 27.74
CA ASP A 495 40.62 -29.89 28.96
C ASP A 495 41.86 -30.79 29.06
N GLU A 496 41.77 -32.05 28.62
CA GLU A 496 42.87 -33.02 28.62
C GLU A 496 43.97 -32.73 27.57
N ILE A 497 43.72 -31.83 26.60
CA ILE A 497 44.72 -31.42 25.58
C ILE A 497 45.60 -30.27 26.09
N ASP A 498 45.07 -29.44 27.00
CA ASP A 498 45.78 -28.29 27.58
C ASP A 498 46.62 -28.63 28.82
N ASP A 499 46.43 -29.81 29.41
CA ASP A 499 47.20 -30.38 30.54
C ASP A 499 48.47 -31.13 30.09
#